data_AF-A0A0L7KU70-F1
#
_entry.id   AF-A0A0L7KU70-F1
#
_cell.length_a   1.000
_cell.length_b   1.000
_cell.length_c   1.000
_cell.angle_alpha   90.00
_cell.angle_beta   90.00
_cell.angle_gamma   90.00
#
_symmetry.space_group_name_H-M   'P 1'
#
loop_
_entity.id
_entity.type
_entity.pdbx_description
1 polymer ?
#
loop_
_entity_poly.entity_id
_entity_poly.type
_entity_poly.pdbx_seq_one_letter_code
_entity_poly.pdbx_strand_id
1 'polypeptide(L)'
;MLPLEPVSLSFWVARNMTLAARDRLALFTVDNALLRLHMECGFISRKSAVCCSGCLAELARREHVFAMSSDGVHSTYTNPGGHMHDVVTVTRAVHVAPAGLASAEYSWFPGYAWTILMCSRCMAHVGWR
;
A
#
# COMPACT_ATOMS: atom_id res chain seq x y z
N MET A 1 8.72 15.91 -4.25
CA MET A 1 9.37 16.89 -3.35
C MET A 1 8.55 16.98 -2.07
N LEU A 2 9.18 17.08 -0.90
CA LEU A 2 8.46 17.19 0.38
C LEU A 2 7.81 18.58 0.49
N PRO A 3 6.49 18.70 0.71
CA PRO A 3 5.83 20.00 0.86
C PRO A 3 6.25 20.72 2.13
N LEU A 4 6.34 22.06 2.07
CA LEU A 4 6.68 22.90 3.23
C LEU A 4 5.44 23.46 3.95
N GLU A 5 4.33 23.59 3.25
CA GLU A 5 3.09 24.12 3.80
C GLU A 5 2.36 23.04 4.63
N PRO A 6 1.90 23.32 5.88
CA PRO A 6 1.40 22.29 6.78
C PRO A 6 0.21 21.47 6.26
N VAL A 7 -0.75 22.09 5.57
CA VAL A 7 -1.91 21.38 5.02
C VAL A 7 -1.44 20.40 3.94
N SER A 8 -0.62 20.87 3.00
CA SER A 8 -0.04 20.07 1.92
C SER A 8 0.84 18.95 2.45
N LEU A 9 1.66 19.24 3.47
CA LEU A 9 2.51 18.25 4.13
C LEU A 9 1.68 17.14 4.76
N SER A 10 0.63 17.49 5.52
CA SER A 10 -0.20 16.48 6.19
C SER A 10 -0.89 15.54 5.17
N PHE A 11 -1.47 16.07 4.09
CA PHE A 11 -2.03 15.20 3.05
C PHE A 11 -0.97 14.38 2.30
N TRP A 12 0.24 14.93 2.13
CA TRP A 12 1.36 14.19 1.55
C TRP A 12 1.78 13.02 2.45
N VAL A 13 1.86 13.22 3.77
CA VAL A 13 2.16 12.15 4.73
C VAL A 13 1.05 11.09 4.69
N ALA A 14 -0.23 11.49 4.80
CA ALA A 14 -1.37 10.59 4.73
C ALA A 14 -1.38 9.70 3.46
N ARG A 15 -1.00 10.26 2.30
CA ARG A 15 -0.90 9.53 1.03
C ARG A 15 0.25 8.51 0.99
N ASN A 16 1.35 8.77 1.69
CA ASN A 16 2.54 7.92 1.66
C ASN A 16 2.55 6.86 2.78
N MET A 17 1.51 6.79 3.61
CA MET A 17 1.34 5.75 4.61
C MET A 17 0.45 4.61 4.13
N THR A 18 0.88 3.38 4.39
CA THR A 18 0.11 2.16 4.17
C THR A 18 -0.94 1.97 5.27
N LEU A 19 -2.04 2.70 5.15
CA LEU A 19 -3.16 2.69 6.10
C LEU A 19 -4.35 1.89 5.57
N ALA A 20 -5.10 1.28 6.49
CA ALA A 20 -6.40 0.73 6.14
C ALA A 20 -7.37 1.87 5.77
N ALA A 21 -8.38 1.57 4.95
CA ALA A 21 -9.36 2.55 4.48
C ALA A 21 -9.99 3.37 5.63
N ARG A 22 -10.27 2.72 6.77
CA ARG A 22 -10.81 3.37 7.97
C ARG A 22 -9.89 4.45 8.53
N ASP A 23 -8.59 4.14 8.70
CA ASP A 23 -7.65 5.10 9.29
C ASP A 23 -7.34 6.24 8.31
N ARG A 24 -7.28 5.92 7.01
CA ARG A 24 -7.12 6.92 5.96
C ARG A 24 -8.30 7.88 5.92
N LEU A 25 -9.54 7.36 6.02
CA LEU A 25 -10.74 8.19 6.14
C LEU A 25 -10.69 9.09 7.38
N ALA A 26 -10.27 8.54 8.53
CA ALA A 26 -10.14 9.31 9.76
C ALA A 26 -9.18 10.50 9.62
N LEU A 27 -8.09 10.39 8.84
CA LEU A 27 -7.20 11.52 8.54
C LEU A 27 -7.87 12.56 7.63
N PHE A 28 -8.61 12.12 6.62
CA PHE A 28 -9.29 13.01 5.67
C PHE A 28 -10.43 13.81 6.31
N THR A 29 -11.07 13.28 7.35
CA THR A 29 -12.15 13.98 8.06
C THR A 29 -11.67 15.06 9.04
N VAL A 30 -10.36 15.15 9.31
CA VAL A 30 -9.82 16.17 10.21
C VAL A 30 -9.50 17.43 9.42
N ASP A 31 -10.17 18.54 9.72
CA ASP A 31 -9.98 19.82 9.02
C ASP A 31 -8.78 20.64 9.53
N ASN A 32 -8.10 20.18 10.57
CA ASN A 32 -6.93 20.85 11.16
C ASN A 32 -5.63 20.11 10.83
N ALA A 33 -4.71 20.77 10.12
CA ALA A 33 -3.44 20.17 9.69
C ALA A 33 -2.57 19.68 10.88
N LEU A 34 -2.52 20.42 12.00
CA LEU A 34 -1.73 20.02 13.16
C LEU A 34 -2.30 18.77 13.83
N LEU A 35 -3.63 18.68 13.95
CA LEU A 35 -4.29 17.48 14.47
C LEU A 35 -4.07 16.28 13.54
N ARG A 36 -4.14 16.49 12.22
CA ARG A 36 -3.88 15.45 11.23
C ARG A 36 -2.43 14.92 11.33
N LEU A 37 -1.44 15.83 11.40
CA LEU A 37 -0.03 15.48 11.62
C LEU A 37 0.19 14.73 12.94
N HIS A 38 -0.49 15.14 14.02
CA HIS A 38 -0.40 14.45 15.30
C HIS A 38 -0.94 13.02 15.23
N MET A 39 -2.08 12.82 14.54
CA MET A 39 -2.64 11.49 14.29
C MET A 39 -1.71 10.64 13.43
N GLU A 40 -1.13 11.21 12.37
CA GLU A 40 -0.15 10.56 11.51
C GLU A 40 1.06 10.08 12.30
N CYS A 41 1.66 10.91 13.15
CA CYS A 41 2.73 10.49 14.07
C CYS A 41 2.31 9.29 14.92
N GLY A 42 1.10 9.33 15.50
CA GLY A 42 0.55 8.21 16.26
C GLY A 42 0.39 6.93 15.42
N PHE A 43 0.00 7.04 14.16
CA PHE A 43 -0.07 5.89 13.25
C PHE A 43 1.30 5.38 12.85
N ILE A 44 2.28 6.25 12.57
CA ILE A 44 3.66 5.86 12.23
C ILE A 44 4.28 5.05 13.38
N SER A 45 4.03 5.44 14.63
CA SER A 45 4.55 4.74 15.81
C SER A 45 3.87 3.39 16.07
N ARG A 46 2.59 3.23 15.73
CA ARG A 46 1.80 2.03 16.08
C ARG A 46 1.61 1.05 14.93
N LYS A 47 1.66 1.50 13.68
CA LYS A 47 1.36 0.70 12.49
C LYS A 47 2.64 0.43 11.70
N SER A 48 3.22 -0.74 11.96
CA SER A 48 4.47 -1.19 11.35
C SER A 48 4.29 -2.37 10.38
N ALA A 49 3.10 -2.95 10.27
CA ALA A 49 2.82 -4.11 9.45
C ALA A 49 1.63 -3.87 8.51
N VAL A 50 1.76 -4.40 7.29
CA VAL A 50 0.67 -4.61 6.33
C VAL A 50 0.19 -6.04 6.52
N CYS A 51 -1.10 -6.23 6.74
CA CYS A 51 -1.69 -7.54 7.02
C CYS A 51 -2.77 -7.90 6.01
N CYS A 52 -3.02 -9.19 5.86
CA CYS A 52 -4.13 -9.71 5.07
C CYS A 52 -5.47 -9.23 5.66
N SER A 53 -6.33 -8.64 4.83
CA SER A 53 -7.66 -8.18 5.25
C SER A 53 -8.59 -9.32 5.69
N GLY A 54 -8.39 -10.53 5.17
CA GLY A 54 -9.23 -11.68 5.49
C GLY A 54 -8.88 -12.40 6.79
N CYS A 55 -7.61 -12.40 7.22
CA CYS A 55 -7.17 -13.17 8.39
C CYS A 55 -6.12 -12.48 9.28
N LEU A 56 -5.75 -11.24 8.99
CA LEU A 56 -4.78 -10.44 9.73
C LEU A 56 -3.35 -11.00 9.79
N ALA A 57 -3.03 -12.03 9.01
CA ALA A 57 -1.66 -12.50 8.85
C ALA A 57 -0.77 -11.36 8.32
N GLU A 58 0.38 -11.12 8.96
CA GLU A 58 1.39 -10.17 8.47
C GLU A 58 1.80 -10.56 7.05
N LEU A 59 1.76 -9.62 6.11
CA LEU A 59 2.17 -9.79 4.72
C LEU A 59 3.49 -9.08 4.45
N ALA A 60 3.68 -7.89 5.02
CA ALA A 60 4.92 -7.13 4.89
C ALA A 60 5.08 -6.17 6.08
N ARG A 61 6.30 -5.68 6.28
CA ARG A 61 6.61 -4.62 7.25
C ARG A 61 6.82 -3.29 6.55
N ARG A 62 6.58 -2.20 7.27
CA ARG A 62 6.75 -0.83 6.78
C ARG A 62 8.17 -0.56 6.28
N GLU A 63 9.18 -1.17 6.89
CA GLU A 63 10.59 -1.08 6.45
C GLU A 63 10.87 -1.71 5.08
N HIS A 64 9.97 -2.56 4.58
CA HIS A 64 10.06 -3.16 3.25
C HIS A 64 9.30 -2.34 2.19
N VAL A 65 8.51 -1.35 2.60
CA VAL A 65 7.75 -0.51 1.67
C VAL A 65 8.69 0.47 0.98
N PHE A 66 8.60 0.54 -0.34
CA PHE A 66 9.38 1.50 -1.15
C PHE A 66 8.52 2.02 -2.31
N ALA A 67 8.88 3.18 -2.84
CA ALA A 67 8.20 3.75 -4.01
C ALA A 67 8.93 3.30 -5.29
N MET A 68 8.26 2.50 -6.12
CA MET A 68 8.74 2.15 -7.46
C MET A 68 8.31 3.17 -8.53
N SER A 69 7.20 3.87 -8.29
CA SER A 69 6.65 4.93 -9.12
C SER A 69 7.08 6.32 -8.61
N SER A 70 7.14 7.31 -9.51
CA SER A 70 7.26 8.72 -9.14
C SER A 70 6.08 9.25 -8.33
N ASP A 71 4.94 8.56 -8.37
CA ASP A 71 3.70 8.91 -7.64
C ASP A 71 3.75 8.60 -6.15
N GLY A 72 4.83 7.95 -5.69
CA GLY A 72 5.09 7.61 -4.30
C GLY A 72 4.83 6.15 -3.97
N VAL A 73 4.56 5.89 -2.70
CA VAL A 73 4.38 4.53 -2.15
C VAL A 73 3.10 3.85 -2.68
N HIS A 74 2.06 4.64 -2.91
CA HIS A 74 0.78 4.22 -3.44
C HIS A 74 0.67 4.63 -4.91
N SER A 75 0.33 3.69 -5.77
CA SER A 75 0.08 3.96 -7.19
C SER A 75 -1.13 3.17 -7.66
N THR A 76 -2.02 3.83 -8.40
CA THR A 76 -3.26 3.23 -8.88
C THR A 76 -3.10 2.72 -10.29
N TYR A 77 -3.43 1.45 -10.51
CA TYR A 77 -3.35 0.82 -11.82
C TYR A 77 -4.66 0.13 -12.17
N THR A 78 -4.99 0.05 -13.45
CA THR A 78 -6.19 -0.63 -13.94
C THR A 78 -5.78 -1.92 -14.64
N ASN A 79 -6.40 -3.03 -14.27
CA ASN A 79 -6.18 -4.30 -14.97
C ASN A 79 -6.98 -4.36 -16.30
N PRO A 80 -6.73 -5.34 -17.18
CA PRO A 80 -7.46 -5.47 -18.45
C PRO A 80 -8.97 -5.65 -18.30
N GLY A 81 -9.44 -6.15 -17.15
CA GLY A 81 -10.86 -6.25 -16.81
C GLY A 81 -11.51 -4.94 -16.37
N GLY A 82 -10.76 -3.83 -16.33
CA GLY A 82 -11.25 -2.52 -15.91
C GLY A 82 -11.27 -2.30 -14.40
N HIS A 83 -10.70 -3.21 -13.60
CA HIS A 83 -10.63 -3.05 -12.15
C HIS A 83 -9.42 -2.21 -11.73
N MET A 84 -9.66 -1.19 -10.92
CA MET A 84 -8.63 -0.34 -10.33
C MET A 84 -8.05 -0.97 -9.07
N HIS A 85 -6.72 -0.91 -8.94
CA HIS A 85 -5.96 -1.42 -7.81
C HIS A 85 -5.04 -0.33 -7.27
N ASP A 86 -5.20 0.03 -5.98
CA ASP A 86 -4.22 0.83 -5.23
C ASP A 86 -3.09 -0.10 -4.78
N VAL A 87 -1.94 -0.01 -5.46
CA VAL A 87 -0.80 -0.91 -5.29
C VAL A 87 0.26 -0.26 -4.43
N VAL A 88 0.80 -1.06 -3.52
CA VAL A 88 1.99 -0.75 -2.73
C VAL A 88 3.09 -1.72 -3.11
N THR A 89 4.28 -1.20 -3.40
CA THR A 89 5.46 -2.01 -3.68
C THR A 89 6.26 -2.30 -2.40
N VAL A 90 6.60 -3.58 -2.19
CA VAL A 90 7.40 -4.04 -1.05
C VAL A 90 8.57 -4.88 -1.53
N THR A 91 9.73 -4.74 -0.88
CA THR A 91 10.93 -5.54 -1.19
C THR A 91 10.82 -6.97 -0.67
N ARG A 92 9.96 -7.20 0.34
CA ARG A 92 9.77 -8.51 0.97
C ARG A 92 8.33 -8.69 1.42
N ALA A 93 7.78 -9.86 1.11
CA ALA A 93 6.49 -10.33 1.60
C ALA A 93 6.63 -11.68 2.32
N VAL A 94 5.76 -11.95 3.30
CA VAL A 94 5.67 -13.18 4.09
C VAL A 94 4.23 -13.70 4.10
N HIS A 95 4.04 -14.98 4.40
CA HIS A 95 2.71 -15.63 4.41
C HIS A 95 1.93 -15.46 3.08
N VAL A 96 2.66 -15.48 1.96
CA VAL A 96 2.11 -15.45 0.60
C VAL A 96 2.49 -16.70 -0.18
N ALA A 97 1.62 -17.13 -1.08
CA ALA A 97 1.83 -18.26 -1.98
C ALA A 97 1.48 -17.84 -3.42
N PRO A 98 2.35 -18.12 -4.41
CA PRO A 98 2.04 -17.83 -5.80
C PRO A 98 0.96 -18.77 -6.33
N ALA A 99 0.07 -18.24 -7.18
CA ALA A 99 -0.94 -19.00 -7.89
C ALA A 99 -0.74 -18.84 -9.40
N GLY A 100 -0.41 -19.94 -10.09
CA GLY A 100 -0.20 -19.96 -11.54
C GLY A 100 1.24 -19.64 -11.97
N LEU A 101 1.39 -19.39 -13.28
CA LEU A 101 2.66 -19.04 -13.92
C LEU A 101 2.85 -17.52 -13.99
N ALA A 102 4.10 -17.09 -14.09
CA ALA A 102 4.42 -15.69 -14.31
C ALA A 102 3.99 -15.24 -15.72
N SER A 103 3.44 -14.04 -15.84
CA SER A 103 3.06 -13.41 -17.10
C SER A 103 3.60 -11.99 -17.19
N ALA A 104 4.15 -11.61 -18.34
CA ALA A 104 4.51 -10.22 -18.63
C ALA A 104 3.35 -9.42 -19.25
N GLU A 105 2.23 -10.09 -19.54
CA GLU A 105 1.08 -9.49 -20.20
C GLU A 105 0.47 -8.39 -19.33
N TYR A 106 0.28 -7.18 -19.90
CA TYR A 106 -0.26 -6.02 -19.17
C TYR A 106 0.46 -5.69 -17.86
N SER A 107 1.77 -5.98 -17.77
CA SER A 107 2.56 -5.61 -16.59
C SER A 107 2.57 -4.10 -16.37
N TRP A 108 2.27 -3.67 -15.14
CA TRP A 108 2.36 -2.26 -14.73
C TRP A 108 3.79 -1.78 -14.53
N PHE A 109 4.74 -2.71 -14.43
CA PHE A 109 6.15 -2.44 -14.22
C PHE A 109 6.95 -3.00 -15.41
N PRO A 110 7.27 -2.18 -16.43
CA PRO A 110 8.04 -2.63 -17.59
C PRO A 110 9.34 -3.34 -17.18
N GLY A 111 9.59 -4.50 -17.78
CA GLY A 111 10.72 -5.36 -17.42
C GLY A 111 10.41 -6.42 -16.35
N TYR A 112 9.20 -6.44 -15.78
CA TYR A 112 8.77 -7.43 -14.80
C TYR A 112 7.60 -8.28 -15.33
N ALA A 113 7.65 -9.57 -15.04
CA ALA A 113 6.49 -10.46 -15.12
C ALA A 113 5.83 -10.55 -13.73
N TRP A 114 4.52 -10.72 -13.69
CA TRP A 114 3.75 -10.85 -12.46
C TRP A 114 3.18 -12.27 -12.30
N THR A 115 3.14 -12.76 -11.08
CA THR A 115 2.39 -13.95 -10.66
C THR A 115 1.40 -13.57 -9.57
N ILE A 116 0.16 -14.05 -9.65
CA ILE A 116 -0.85 -13.82 -8.60
C ILE A 116 -0.32 -14.32 -7.26
N LEU A 117 -0.47 -13.52 -6.20
CA LEU A 117 -0.18 -13.90 -4.82
C LEU A 117 -1.47 -14.07 -4.01
N MET A 118 -1.53 -15.20 -3.32
CA MET A 118 -2.59 -15.54 -2.37
C MET A 118 -2.02 -15.52 -0.96
N CYS A 119 -2.83 -15.13 0.03
CA CYS A 119 -2.47 -15.31 1.43
C CYS A 119 -2.38 -16.81 1.75
N SER A 120 -1.25 -17.26 2.29
CA SER A 120 -1.05 -18.68 2.60
C SER A 120 -1.91 -19.20 3.75
N ARG A 121 -2.64 -18.32 4.47
CA ARG A 121 -3.52 -18.69 5.58
C ARG A 121 -4.99 -18.79 5.20
N CYS A 122 -5.51 -17.83 4.44
CA CYS A 122 -6.93 -17.78 4.08
C CYS A 122 -7.21 -17.85 2.58
N MET A 123 -6.17 -17.99 1.75
CA MET A 123 -6.27 -18.06 0.29
C MET A 123 -6.92 -16.83 -0.35
N ALA A 124 -7.01 -15.70 0.36
CA ALA A 124 -7.43 -14.43 -0.25
C ALA A 124 -6.38 -13.92 -1.23
N HIS A 125 -6.79 -13.33 -2.35
CA HIS A 125 -5.88 -12.60 -3.25
C HIS A 125 -5.30 -11.38 -2.52
N VAL A 126 -3.97 -11.23 -2.54
CA VAL A 126 -3.26 -10.18 -1.80
C VAL A 126 -2.30 -9.34 -2.66
N GLY A 127 -2.10 -9.69 -3.94
CA GLY A 127 -1.28 -8.91 -4.85
C GLY A 127 -0.54 -9.78 -5.87
N TRP A 128 0.66 -9.34 -6.24
CA TRP A 128 1.49 -9.99 -7.27
C TRP A 128 2.97 -9.96 -6.88
N ARG A 129 3.76 -10.91 -7.41
CA ARG A 129 5.23 -10.89 -7.37
C ARG A 129 5.82 -10.91 -8.77
#